data_AF-A0A535BRP1-F1
#
_entry.id   AF-A0A535BRP1-F1
#
_cell.length_a   1.000
_cell.length_b   1.000
_cell.length_c   1.000
_cell.angle_alpha   90.00
_cell.angle_beta   90.00
_cell.angle_gamma   90.00
#
_symmetry.space_group_name_H-M   'P 1'
#
loop_
_entity.id
_entity.type
_entity.pdbx_description
1 polymer ?
#
loop_
_entity_poly.entity_id
_entity_poly.type
_entity_poly.pdbx_seq_one_letter_code
_entity_poly.pdbx_strand_id
1 'polypeptide(L)' 'MFEGLFQPLHLIVIFLVALVVFGPKKLPELGKGLGEAIRGFKKELEGEEPDPKAPPQASQHKTDGKAIE' A
#
# COMPACT_ATOMS: atom_id res chain seq x y z
N MET A 1 21.60 -1.20 26.58
CA MET A 1 21.69 0.11 25.87
C MET A 1 20.71 0.20 24.69
N PHE A 2 20.55 -0.83 23.85
CA PHE A 2 19.61 -0.78 22.71
C PHE A 2 18.12 -1.03 23.04
N GLU A 3 17.80 -1.63 24.19
CA GLU A 3 16.42 -2.02 24.55
C GLU A 3 15.46 -0.83 24.72
N GLY A 4 15.97 0.36 25.04
CA GLY A 4 15.16 1.58 25.07
C GLY A 4 14.62 1.99 23.70
N LEU A 5 15.37 1.73 22.62
CA LEU A 5 15.02 2.17 21.26
C LEU A 5 13.81 1.41 20.69
N PHE A 6 13.66 0.14 21.07
CA PHE A 6 12.53 -0.70 20.67
C PHE A 6 11.27 -0.52 21.54
N GLN A 7 11.29 0.39 22.52
CA GLN A 7 10.06 0.72 23.24
C GLN A 7 9.02 1.30 22.26
N PRO A 8 7.76 0.80 22.26
CA PRO A 8 6.73 1.25 21.32
C PRO A 8 6.53 2.77 21.29
N LEU A 9 6.75 3.46 22.41
CA LEU A 9 6.69 4.91 22.52
C LEU A 9 7.74 5.63 21.66
N HIS A 10 8.98 5.15 21.59
CA HIS A 10 10.01 5.76 20.74
C HIS A 10 9.68 5.62 19.26
N LEU A 11 9.18 4.45 18.85
CA LEU A 11 8.71 4.22 17.48
C LEU A 11 7.52 5.14 17.14
N ILE A 12 6.58 5.34 18.07
CA ILE A 12 5.46 6.28 17.89
C ILE A 12 5.96 7.72 17.74
N VAL A 13 6.93 8.17 18.53
CA VAL A 13 7.51 9.53 18.40
C VAL A 13 8.20 9.72 17.05
N ILE A 14 9.03 8.75 16.62
CA ILE A 14 9.70 8.79 15.31
C ILE A 14 8.67 8.78 14.18
N PHE A 15 7.64 7.94 14.28
CA PHE A 15 6.55 7.87 13.31
C PHE A 15 5.76 9.19 13.25
N LEU A 16 5.52 9.86 14.39
CA LEU A 16 4.86 11.15 14.44
C LEU A 16 5.69 12.27 13.78
N VAL A 17 7.01 12.28 13.98
CA VAL A 17 7.92 13.21 13.29
C VAL A 17 7.96 12.92 11.79
N ALA A 18 8.06 11.65 11.39
CA ALA A 18 8.00 11.24 9.98
C ALA A 18 6.65 11.63 9.34
N LEU A 19 5.54 11.50 10.07
CA LEU A 19 4.21 11.96 9.65
C LEU A 19 4.11 13.47 9.46
N VAL A 20 4.85 14.28 10.22
CA VAL A 20 4.91 15.73 10.03
C VAL A 20 5.73 16.09 8.79
N VAL A 21 6.85 15.38 8.54
CA VAL A 21 7.73 15.64 7.39
C VAL A 21 7.14 15.14 6.06
N PHE A 22 6.64 13.91 6.03
CA PHE A 22 6.07 13.29 4.81
C PHE A 22 4.57 13.57 4.63
N GLY A 23 3.86 13.89 5.72
CA GLY A 23 2.40 14.07 5.74
C GLY A 23 1.63 12.74 5.88
N PRO A 24 0.56 12.68 6.70
CA PRO A 24 -0.25 11.47 6.89
C PRO A 24 -0.94 10.96 5.63
N LYS A 25 -1.10 11.82 4.61
CA LYS A 25 -1.65 11.43 3.30
C LYS A 25 -0.66 10.65 2.43
N LYS A 26 0.65 10.80 2.64
CA LYS A 26 1.67 10.13 1.80
C LYS A 26 2.00 8.71 2.24
N LEU A 27 1.88 8.37 3.54
CA LEU A 27 2.01 6.98 3.99
C LEU A 27 1.07 5.99 3.28
N PRO A 28 -0.26 6.21 3.18
CA PRO A 28 -1.14 5.28 2.46
C PRO A 28 -0.93 5.30 0.94
N GLU A 29 -0.44 6.40 0.37
CA GLU A 29 -0.10 6.52 -1.05
C GLU A 29 1.12 5.63 -1.39
N LEU A 30 2.19 5.76 -0.61
CA LEU A 30 3.39 4.92 -0.68
C LEU A 30 3.08 3.45 -0.34
N GLY A 31 2.27 3.21 0.69
CA GLY A 31 1.86 1.87 1.12
C GLY A 31 1.04 1.12 0.06
N LYS A 32 0.20 1.82 -0.73
CA LYS A 32 -0.49 1.23 -1.88
C LYS A 32 0.49 0.82 -2.98
N GLY A 33 1.40 1.71 -3.38
CA GLY A 33 2.40 1.41 -4.41
C GLY A 33 3.33 0.26 -4.01
N LEU A 34 3.83 0.27 -2.78
CA LEU A 34 4.66 -0.80 -2.23
C LEU A 34 3.87 -2.11 -2.06
N GLY A 35 2.59 -2.03 -1.65
CA GLY A 35 1.70 -3.17 -1.50
C GLY A 35 1.46 -3.89 -2.83
N GLU A 36 1.15 -3.14 -3.90
CA GLU A 36 1.00 -3.71 -5.25
C GLU A 36 2.33 -4.30 -5.77
N ALA A 37 3.47 -3.63 -5.53
CA ALA A 37 4.78 -4.14 -5.91
C ALA A 37 5.14 -5.45 -5.19
N ILE A 38 4.94 -5.53 -3.87
CA ILE A 38 5.15 -6.76 -3.08
C ILE A 38 4.18 -7.85 -3.51
N ARG A 39 2.92 -7.50 -3.82
CA ARG A 39 1.88 -8.44 -4.29
C ARG A 39 2.22 -9.01 -5.67
N GLY A 40 2.76 -8.20 -6.58
CA GLY A 40 3.29 -8.67 -7.87
C GLY A 40 4.52 -9.56 -7.69
N PHE A 41 5.50 -9.12 -6.91
CA PHE A 41 6.71 -9.89 -6.61
C PHE A 41 6.39 -11.25 -5.96
N LYS A 42 5.43 -11.29 -5.02
CA LYS A 42 4.99 -12.53 -4.37
C LYS A 42 4.31 -13.49 -5.35
N LYS A 43 3.50 -13.00 -6.29
CA LYS A 43 2.91 -13.83 -7.37
C LYS A 43 3.98 -14.45 -8.27
N GLU A 44 5.00 -13.67 -8.63
CA GLU A 44 6.11 -14.14 -9.46
C GLU A 44 6.93 -15.23 -8.73
N LEU A 45 7.16 -15.05 -7.42
CA LEU A 45 7.90 -15.99 -6.57
C LEU A 45 7.12 -17.27 -6.24
N GLU A 46 5.79 -17.22 -6.14
CA GLU A 46 4.96 -18.38 -5.81
C GLU A 46 4.58 -19.22 -7.04
N GLY A 47 4.81 -18.73 -8.25
CA GLY A 47 4.71 -19.53 -9.48
C GLY A 47 3.28 -19.83 -9.91
N GLU A 48 2.59 -18.83 -10.48
CA GLU A 48 1.35 -18.95 -11.27
C GLU A 48 0.26 -19.89 -10.72
N GLU A 49 -0.14 -19.70 -9.46
CA GLU A 49 -1.49 -20.08 -9.02
C GLU A 49 -2.40 -18.84 -8.99
N PRO A 50 -3.52 -18.81 -9.76
CA PRO A 50 -4.41 -17.66 -9.82
C PRO A 50 -5.26 -17.56 -8.54
N ASP A 51 -4.74 -16.91 -7.50
CA ASP A 51 -5.44 -16.71 -6.22
C ASP A 51 -6.81 -16.02 -6.42
N PRO A 52 -7.94 -16.72 -6.18
CA PRO A 52 -9.28 -16.18 -6.49
C PRO A 52 -9.79 -15.14 -5.48
N LYS A 53 -9.02 -14.79 -4.44
CA LYS A 53 -9.49 -13.98 -3.29
C LYS A 53 -8.95 -12.55 -3.28
N ALA A 54 -8.54 -12.04 -4.44
CA ALA A 54 -8.28 -10.61 -4.63
C ALA A 54 -9.59 -9.79 -4.60
N PRO A 55 -9.79 -8.85 -3.65
CA PRO A 55 -10.92 -7.92 -3.74
C PRO A 55 -10.81 -7.08 -5.03
N PRO A 56 -11.92 -6.81 -5.74
CA PRO A 56 -11.89 -5.97 -6.93
C PRO A 56 -11.28 -4.60 -6.64
N GLN A 57 -10.38 -4.16 -7.53
CA GLN A 57 -9.73 -2.86 -7.44
C GLN A 57 -10.79 -1.75 -7.47
N ALA A 58 -10.93 -1.03 -6.35
CA ALA A 58 -11.99 -0.05 -6.20
C ALA A 58 -11.63 1.30 -6.85
N SER A 59 -12.21 1.56 -8.04
CA SER A 59 -12.43 2.88 -8.67
C SER A 59 -11.17 3.59 -9.23
N GLN A 60 -11.10 4.14 -10.45
CA GLN A 60 -12.10 4.85 -11.31
C GLN A 60 -11.46 5.09 -12.73
N HIS A 61 -12.03 5.70 -13.80
CA HIS A 61 -13.34 6.33 -14.07
C HIS A 61 -13.72 6.25 -15.59
N LYS A 62 -14.68 5.39 -15.95
CA LYS A 62 -15.84 5.64 -16.84
C LYS A 62 -15.80 6.81 -17.88
N THR A 63 -15.45 6.49 -19.13
CA THR A 63 -16.02 7.03 -20.41
C THR A 63 -15.66 6.00 -21.51
N ASP A 64 -16.45 5.68 -22.53
CA ASP A 64 -17.70 6.25 -23.04
C ASP A 64 -18.83 5.23 -23.13
N GLY A 65 -20.06 5.71 -23.04
CA GLY A 65 -21.22 4.98 -23.54
C GLY A 65 -21.71 5.60 -24.84
N LYS A 66 -22.34 4.79 -25.69
CA LYS A 66 -23.23 5.21 -26.78
C LYS A 66 -22.58 5.89 -28.01
N ALA A 67 -22.12 5.04 -28.92
CA ALA A 67 -22.23 5.25 -30.37
C ALA A 67 -22.83 3.93 -30.92
N ILE A 68 -24.14 3.91 -31.23
CA ILE A 68 -24.73 3.83 -32.60
C ILE A 68 -24.27 2.58 -33.36
N GLU A 69 -25.16 1.60 -33.56
CA GLU A 69 -26.04 1.47 -34.74
C GLU A 69 -25.24 1.27 -36.05
#